data_AF-A0A069QH67-F1
#
_entry.id   AF-A0A069QH67-F1
#
_cell.length_a   1.000
_cell.length_b   1.000
_cell.length_c   1.000
_cell.angle_alpha   90.00
_cell.angle_beta   90.00
_cell.angle_gamma   90.00
#
_symmetry.space_group_name_H-M   'P 1'
#
loop_
_entity.id
_entity.type
_entity.pdbx_description
1 polymer ?
#
loop_
_entity_poly.entity_id
_entity_poly.type
_entity_poly.pdbx_seq_one_letter_code
_entity_poly.pdbx_strand_id
1 'polypeptide(L)' 'MYEVLDRQTIKSEILRHLPVSKRGYASKSDLAKVIQCIFYKLRTGCQWQIISVFA' A
#
# COMPACT_ATOMS: atom_id res chain seq x y z
N MET A 1 7.21 8.65 -14.46
CA MET A 1 5.94 7.93 -14.66
C MET A 1 5.60 7.23 -13.34
N TYR A 2 4.49 7.58 -12.70
CA TYR A 2 4.08 6.93 -11.45
C TYR A 2 3.44 5.60 -11.85
N GLU A 3 4.21 4.52 -11.88
CA GLU A 3 3.61 3.18 -11.96
C GLU A 3 2.90 2.93 -10.64
N VAL A 4 1.62 3.33 -10.60
CA VAL A 4 0.68 2.84 -9.61
C VAL A 4 0.74 1.32 -9.74
N LEU A 5 1.16 0.63 -8.67
CA LEU A 5 1.18 -0.82 -8.66
C LEU A 5 -0.22 -1.32 -9.06
N ASP A 6 -0.27 -2.12 -10.12
CA ASP A 6 -1.53 -2.53 -10.71
C ASP A 6 -2.42 -3.21 -9.66
N ARG A 7 -3.72 -2.91 -9.72
CA ARG A 7 -4.67 -3.38 -8.71
C ARG A 7 -4.78 -4.91 -8.70
N GLN A 8 -4.47 -5.58 -9.81
CA GLN A 8 -4.40 -7.03 -9.87
C GLN A 8 -3.16 -7.55 -9.16
N THR A 9 -1.99 -6.93 -9.36
CA THR A 9 -0.74 -7.27 -8.66
C THR A 9 -0.93 -7.18 -7.15
N ILE A 10 -1.60 -6.14 -6.65
CA ILE A 10 -1.90 -5.99 -5.21
C ILE A 10 -2.82 -7.11 -4.71
N LYS A 11 -3.77 -7.54 -5.53
CA LYS A 11 -4.68 -8.63 -5.19
C LYS A 11 -3.99 -10.00 -5.13
N SER A 12 -3.17 -10.31 -6.12
CA SER A 12 -2.52 -11.61 -6.22
C SER A 12 -1.38 -11.77 -5.23
N GLU A 13 -0.56 -10.73 -5.06
CA GLU A 13 0.67 -10.79 -4.25
C GLU A 13 0.42 -10.41 -2.80
N ILE A 14 -0.37 -9.37 -2.51
CA ILE A 14 -0.46 -8.83 -1.14
C ILE A 14 -1.71 -9.34 -0.44
N LEU A 15 -2.88 -9.18 -1.07
CA LEU A 15 -4.16 -9.57 -0.47
C LEU A 15 -4.27 -11.08 -0.25
N ARG A 16 -3.66 -11.90 -1.10
CA ARG A 16 -3.64 -13.36 -0.95
C ARG A 16 -2.91 -13.80 0.33
N HIS A 17 -1.94 -13.03 0.80
CA HIS A 17 -1.17 -13.33 2.01
C HIS A 17 -1.73 -12.66 3.27
N LEU A 18 -2.66 -11.70 3.11
CA LEU A 18 -3.31 -11.06 4.25
C LEU A 18 -4.39 -11.98 4.84
N PRO A 19 -4.40 -12.20 6.17
CA PRO A 19 -5.44 -12.99 6.81
C PRO A 19 -6.78 -12.27 6.65
N VAL A 20 -7.73 -12.92 5.99
CA VAL A 20 -9.11 -12.46 5.99
C VAL A 20 -9.62 -12.51 7.43
N SER A 21 -10.07 -11.37 7.95
CA SER A 21 -10.61 -11.28 9.30
C SER A 21 -11.79 -12.24 9.47
N LYS A 22 -11.58 -13.34 10.20
CA LYS A 22 -12.61 -14.36 10.48
C LYS A 22 -13.57 -13.96 11.60
N ARG A 23 -13.30 -12.86 12.31
CA ARG A 23 -14.08 -12.37 13.45
C ARG A 23 -14.15 -10.84 13.43
N GLY A 24 -15.36 -10.28 13.52
CA GLY A 24 -15.61 -8.83 13.57
C GLY A 24 -16.04 -8.20 12.23
N TYR A 25 -16.14 -6.87 12.23
CA TYR A 25 -16.61 -6.07 11.09
C TYR A 25 -15.61 -6.10 9.93
N ALA A 26 -16.03 -6.64 8.78
CA ALA A 26 -15.24 -6.56 7.56
C ALA A 26 -15.09 -5.08 7.15
N SER A 27 -13.85 -4.62 6.95
CA SER A 27 -13.63 -3.26 6.48
C SER A 27 -14.33 -3.06 5.13
N LYS A 28 -15.31 -2.15 5.07
CA LYS A 28 -15.99 -1.78 3.81
C LYS A 28 -15.08 -1.02 2.84
N SER A 29 -13.91 -0.58 3.30
CA SER A 29 -12.92 0.12 2.50
C SER A 29 -12.21 -0.83 1.54
N ASP A 30 -11.94 -0.34 0.32
CA ASP A 30 -11.15 -1.07 -0.67
C ASP A 30 -9.71 -1.21 -0.17
N LEU A 31 -9.36 -2.41 0.30
CA LEU A 31 -8.06 -2.71 0.90
C LEU A 31 -6.91 -2.49 -0.10
N ALA A 32 -7.17 -2.66 -1.41
CA ALA A 32 -6.19 -2.36 -2.44
C ALA A 32 -5.84 -0.86 -2.50
N LYS A 33 -6.82 0.04 -2.42
CA LYS A 33 -6.57 1.49 -2.30
C LYS A 33 -5.77 1.84 -1.05
N VAL A 34 -6.07 1.20 0.08
CA VAL A 34 -5.31 1.44 1.34
C VAL A 34 -3.86 1.03 1.17
N ILE A 35 -3.59 -0.14 0.59
CA ILE A 35 -2.24 -0.61 0.29
C ILE A 35 -1.51 0.35 -0.66
N GLN A 36 -2.17 0.82 -1.73
CA GLN A 36 -1.61 1.83 -2.63
C GLN A 36 -1.25 3.13 -1.89
N CYS A 37 -2.12 3.62 -1.01
CA CYS A 37 -1.84 4.80 -0.20
C CYS A 37 -0.64 4.60 0.75
N ILE A 38 -0.48 3.41 1.33
CA ILE A 38 0.68 3.07 2.17
C ILE A 38 1.96 3.11 1.34
N PHE A 39 1.99 2.45 0.17
CA PHE A 39 3.15 2.51 -0.73
C PHE A 39 3.46 3.94 -1.19
N TYR A 40 2.43 4.73 -1.50
CA TYR A 40 2.58 6.14 -1.86
C TYR A 40 3.28 6.92 -0.74
N LYS A 41 2.80 6.77 0.51
CA LYS A 41 3.38 7.44 1.68
C LYS A 41 4.79 6.96 2.00
N LEU A 42 5.07 5.67 1.88
CA LEU A 42 6.41 5.12 2.11
C LEU A 42 7.39 5.67 1.07
N ARG A 43 7.04 5.61 -0.22
CA ARG A 43 7.92 6.09 -1.28
C ARG A 43 8.18 7.60 -1.15
N THR A 44 7.13 8.39 -0.97
CA THR A 44 7.28 9.84 -0.81
C THR A 44 8.00 10.17 0.50
N GLY A 45 7.59 9.60 1.63
CA GLY A 45 8.21 9.81 2.95
C GLY A 45 9.69 9.42 2.99
N CYS A 46 10.06 8.24 2.46
CA CYS A 46 11.46 7.82 2.37
C CYS A 46 12.26 8.69 1.40
N GLN A 47 11.66 9.13 0.28
CA GLN A 47 12.30 10.06 -0.64
C GLN A 47 12.57 11.42 0.03
N TRP A 48 11.64 11.94 0.84
CA TRP A 48 11.86 13.15 1.64
C TRP A 48 12.97 12.97 2.68
N GLN A 49 13.03 11.82 3.35
CA GLN A 49 14.09 11.51 4.32
C GLN A 49 15.47 11.46 3.65
N ILE A 50 15.58 10.79 2.49
CA ILE A 50 16.81 10.75 1.70
C ILE A 50 17.24 12.16 1.31
N ILE A 51 16.34 12.95 0.70
CA ILE A 51 16.65 14.33 0.28
C ILE A 51 17.07 15.18 1.48
N SER A 52 16.41 15.05 2.64
CA SER A 52 16.74 15.80 3.85
C SER A 52 18.08 15.40 4.48
N VAL A 53 18.54 14.17 4.30
CA VAL A 53 19.83 13.69 4.84
C VAL A 53 21.01 14.12 3.96
N PHE A 54 20.76 14.32 2.67
CA PHE A 54 21.77 14.73 1.69
C PHE A 54 21.70 16.23 1.34
N ALA A 55 20.87 17.01 2.03
CA ALA A 55 20.73 18.47 1.86
C ALA A 55 21.59 19.25 2.86
#